data_AF-A0A1W0W8L5-F1
#
_entry.id   AF-A0A1W0W8L5-F1
#
_cell.length_a   1.000
_cell.length_b   1.000
_cell.length_c   1.000
_cell.angle_alpha   90.00
_cell.angle_beta   90.00
_cell.angle_gamma   90.00
#
_symmetry.space_group_name_H-M   'P 1'
#
loop_
_entity.id
_entity.type
_entity.pdbx_description
1 polymer ?
#
loop_
_entity_poly.entity_id
_entity_poly.type
_entity_poly.pdbx_seq_one_letter_code
_entity_poly.pdbx_strand_id
1 'polypeptide(L)'
;MVHKISSEIRGRILELYRFLPSTRKIQKNLAEKGISVSYGTILRVIKSEEEEDIPLKKEVKNVNKRKLPFIRSDNLIKKIAKAIDTPNPPTQREISCKLRFSTGTVLRVLKENLGLT
;
A
#
# COMPACT_ATOMS: atom_id res chain seq x y z
N MET A 1 5.66 -17.07 -1.62
CA MET A 1 4.43 -17.69 -2.17
C MET A 1 3.35 -17.67 -1.11
N VAL A 2 2.20 -17.05 -1.35
CA VAL A 2 1.04 -17.12 -0.44
C VAL A 2 0.39 -18.48 -0.66
N HIS A 3 0.49 -19.40 0.30
CA HIS A 3 -0.25 -20.65 0.25
C HIS A 3 -1.75 -20.32 0.21
N LYS A 4 -2.39 -20.59 -0.92
CA LYS A 4 -3.85 -20.50 -1.03
C LYS A 4 -4.45 -21.59 -0.16
N ILE A 5 -5.34 -21.19 0.74
CA ILE A 5 -6.14 -22.14 1.51
C ILE A 5 -7.13 -22.84 0.56
N SER A 6 -7.48 -24.10 0.83
CA SER A 6 -8.51 -24.77 0.04
C SER A 6 -9.86 -24.10 0.26
N SER A 7 -10.70 -24.11 -0.78
CA SER A 7 -12.07 -23.58 -0.72
C SER A 7 -12.91 -24.28 0.35
N GLU A 8 -12.70 -25.58 0.55
CA GLU A 8 -13.37 -26.38 1.58
C GLU A 8 -13.05 -25.88 3.00
N ILE A 9 -11.78 -25.61 3.31
CA ILE A 9 -11.38 -25.10 4.62
C ILE A 9 -11.89 -23.66 4.81
N ARG A 10 -11.88 -22.83 3.74
CA ARG A 10 -12.48 -21.48 3.78
C ARG A 10 -13.97 -21.56 4.15
N GLY A 11 -14.73 -22.43 3.49
CA GLY A 11 -16.16 -22.62 3.77
C GLY A 11 -16.44 -23.04 5.21
N ARG A 12 -15.69 -24.02 5.73
CA ARG A 12 -15.82 -24.46 7.14
C ARG A 12 -15.52 -23.36 8.16
N ILE A 13 -14.51 -22.51 7.89
CA ILE A 13 -14.19 -21.36 8.76
C ILE A 13 -15.37 -20.39 8.83
N LEU A 14 -15.96 -20.06 7.68
CA LEU A 14 -17.08 -19.11 7.60
C LEU A 14 -18.35 -19.66 8.21
N GLU A 15 -18.64 -20.95 7.99
CA GLU A 15 -19.75 -21.65 8.66
C GLU A 15 -19.60 -21.59 10.18
N LEU A 16 -18.41 -21.93 10.70
CA LEU A 16 -18.14 -21.86 12.14
C LEU A 16 -18.22 -20.42 12.66
N TYR A 17 -17.79 -19.43 11.88
CA TYR A 17 -17.84 -18.02 12.29
C TYR A 17 -19.27 -17.53 12.55
N ARG A 18 -20.26 -18.02 11.79
CA ARG A 18 -21.68 -17.69 11.99
C ARG A 18 -22.20 -18.10 13.38
N PHE A 19 -21.68 -19.20 13.94
CA PHE A 19 -22.11 -19.72 15.25
C PHE A 19 -21.12 -19.39 16.39
N LEU A 20 -19.84 -19.19 16.06
CA LEU A 20 -18.73 -19.00 16.99
C LEU A 20 -17.89 -17.80 16.53
N PRO A 21 -18.23 -16.56 16.92
CA PRO A 21 -17.50 -15.37 16.48
C PRO A 21 -16.05 -15.29 16.99
N SER A 22 -15.65 -16.20 17.89
CA SER A 22 -14.28 -16.26 18.40
C SER A 22 -13.38 -17.12 17.51
N THR A 23 -12.41 -16.48 16.87
CA THR A 23 -11.35 -17.12 16.07
C THR A 23 -10.63 -18.25 16.83
N ARG A 24 -10.46 -18.11 18.15
CA ARG A 24 -9.85 -19.14 19.01
C ARG A 24 -10.74 -20.39 19.13
N LYS A 25 -12.07 -20.21 19.23
CA LYS A 25 -13.03 -21.33 19.27
C LYS A 25 -13.12 -22.03 17.91
N ILE A 26 -13.09 -21.28 16.82
CA ILE A 26 -13.04 -21.82 15.45
C ILE A 26 -11.78 -22.68 15.27
N GLN A 27 -10.61 -22.16 15.68
CA GLN A 27 -9.36 -22.90 15.59
C GLN A 27 -9.40 -24.21 16.37
N LYS A 28 -9.95 -24.19 17.60
CA LYS A 28 -10.11 -25.38 18.42
C LYS A 28 -11.04 -26.41 17.76
N ASN A 29 -12.18 -25.98 17.21
CA ASN A 29 -13.11 -26.88 16.54
C ASN A 29 -12.51 -27.51 15.27
N LEU A 30 -11.74 -26.73 14.49
CA LEU A 30 -11.02 -27.25 13.33
C LEU A 30 -9.96 -28.28 13.74
N ALA A 31 -9.22 -28.00 14.83
CA ALA A 31 -8.23 -28.94 15.36
C ALA A 31 -8.86 -30.24 15.86
N GLU A 32 -10.02 -30.18 16.52
CA GLU A 32 -10.80 -31.36 16.93
C GLU A 32 -11.22 -32.24 15.73
N LYS A 33 -11.41 -31.63 14.55
CA LYS A 33 -11.70 -32.32 13.29
C LYS A 33 -10.44 -32.72 12.50
N GLY A 34 -9.25 -32.58 13.07
CA GLY A 34 -7.98 -32.91 12.43
C GLY A 34 -7.50 -31.88 11.40
N ILE A 35 -8.12 -30.70 11.33
CA ILE A 35 -7.78 -29.65 10.37
C ILE A 35 -6.88 -28.61 11.07
N SER A 36 -5.59 -28.63 10.73
CA SER A 36 -4.64 -27.65 11.25
C SER A 36 -4.68 -26.35 10.45
N VAL A 37 -5.20 -25.29 11.06
CA VAL A 37 -5.22 -23.95 10.47
C VAL A 37 -4.64 -22.94 11.45
N SER A 38 -3.77 -22.07 10.95
CA SER A 38 -3.20 -20.99 11.76
C SER A 38 -4.27 -19.95 12.12
N TYR A 39 -4.18 -19.39 13.33
CA TYR A 39 -5.04 -18.28 13.76
C TYR A 39 -5.06 -17.12 12.75
N GLY A 40 -3.89 -16.76 12.21
CA GLY A 40 -3.76 -15.68 11.23
C GLY A 40 -4.40 -15.99 9.87
N THR A 41 -4.61 -17.25 9.53
CA THR A 41 -5.34 -17.67 8.34
C THR A 41 -6.84 -17.52 8.55
N ILE A 42 -7.36 -17.99 9.70
CA ILE A 42 -8.78 -17.86 10.07
C ILE A 42 -9.19 -16.39 10.09
N LEU A 43 -8.38 -15.54 10.73
CA LEU A 43 -8.63 -14.11 10.81
C LEU A 43 -8.63 -13.41 9.44
N ARG A 44 -7.78 -13.86 8.51
CA ARG A 44 -7.79 -13.35 7.12
C ARG A 44 -9.07 -13.74 6.39
N VAL A 45 -9.49 -15.00 6.51
CA VAL A 45 -10.73 -15.49 5.88
C VAL A 45 -11.95 -14.70 6.37
N ILE A 46 -12.06 -14.50 7.69
CA ILE A 46 -13.17 -13.74 8.29
C ILE A 46 -13.17 -12.29 7.79
N LYS A 47 -12.01 -11.62 7.82
CA LYS A 47 -11.91 -10.23 7.33
C LYS A 47 -12.25 -10.09 5.85
N SER A 48 -11.83 -11.04 5.02
CA SER A 48 -12.16 -11.03 3.60
C SER A 48 -13.67 -11.18 3.38
N GLU A 49 -14.36 -11.99 4.19
CA GLU A 49 -15.83 -12.09 4.13
C GLU A 49 -16.52 -10.78 4.55
N GLU A 50 -16.08 -10.19 5.67
CA GLU A 50 -16.61 -8.91 6.14
C GLU A 50 -16.36 -7.77 5.14
N GLU A 51 -15.23 -7.80 4.42
CA GLU A 51 -14.92 -6.87 3.34
C GLU A 51 -15.76 -7.11 2.07
N GLU A 52 -16.15 -8.37 1.80
CA GLU A 52 -17.03 -8.76 0.69
C GLU A 52 -18.51 -8.42 0.99
N ASP A 53 -18.95 -8.49 2.25
CA ASP A 53 -20.32 -8.15 2.70
C ASP A 53 -20.59 -6.64 2.84
N ILE A 54 -19.55 -5.79 2.77
CA ILE A 54 -19.76 -4.34 2.68
C ILE A 54 -20.26 -4.03 1.27
N PRO A 55 -21.50 -3.53 1.09
CA PRO A 55 -21.99 -3.17 -0.23
C PRO A 55 -21.02 -2.16 -0.84
N LEU A 56 -20.56 -2.42 -2.07
CA LEU A 56 -19.65 -1.63 -2.92
C LEU A 56 -19.82 -0.10 -2.71
N LYS A 57 -19.32 0.43 -1.60
CA LYS A 57 -19.35 1.84 -1.27
C LYS A 57 -17.98 2.17 -0.75
N LYS A 58 -17.28 2.82 -1.68
CA LYS A 58 -15.89 3.26 -1.66
C LYS A 58 -14.95 2.12 -1.99
N GLU A 59 -14.50 2.13 -3.25
CA GLU A 59 -13.09 1.98 -3.54
C GLU A 59 -12.28 2.79 -2.51
N VAL A 60 -11.97 2.17 -1.38
CA VAL A 60 -10.83 2.59 -0.58
C VAL A 60 -9.67 2.25 -1.50
N LYS A 61 -9.20 3.26 -2.23
CA LYS A 61 -7.97 3.17 -3.02
C LYS A 61 -6.97 2.42 -2.14
N ASN A 62 -6.70 1.17 -2.49
CA ASN A 62 -5.60 0.40 -1.96
C ASN A 62 -4.34 1.08 -2.51
N VAL A 63 -4.02 2.24 -1.94
CA VAL A 63 -2.70 2.83 -2.06
C VAL A 63 -1.85 1.88 -1.27
N ASN A 64 -1.29 0.90 -1.98
CA ASN A 64 -0.08 0.20 -1.58
C ASN A 64 0.88 1.26 -1.01
N LYS A 65 0.89 1.45 0.31
CA LYS A 65 1.91 2.22 1.04
C LYS A 65 3.26 1.47 1.06
N ARG A 66 3.48 0.63 0.05
CA ARG A 66 4.71 -0.10 -0.22
C ARG A 66 5.10 0.27 -1.64
N LYS A 67 6.00 1.24 -1.74
CA LYS A 67 6.51 1.95 -2.94
C LYS A 67 5.67 3.14 -3.41
N LEU A 68 5.47 4.15 -2.56
CA LEU A 68 5.49 5.51 -3.10
C LEU A 68 6.96 5.88 -3.30
N PRO A 69 7.45 6.10 -4.54
CA PRO A 69 8.75 6.71 -4.72
C PRO A 69 8.71 8.08 -4.02
N PHE A 70 9.66 8.27 -3.12
CA PHE A 70 9.88 9.49 -2.39
C PHE A 70 10.13 10.64 -3.40
N ILE A 71 9.29 11.67 -3.31
CA ILE A 71 9.51 13.05 -3.77
C ILE A 71 9.50 13.31 -5.29
N ARG A 72 8.31 13.48 -5.88
CA ARG A 72 8.06 14.44 -6.97
C ARG A 72 6.68 15.07 -6.82
N SER A 73 6.43 15.68 -5.66
CA SER A 73 5.19 16.42 -5.48
C SER A 73 5.12 17.57 -6.49
N ASP A 74 3.94 17.89 -6.99
CA ASP A 74 3.74 19.04 -7.91
C ASP A 74 4.31 20.33 -7.34
N ASN A 75 4.32 20.47 -6.01
CA ASN A 75 4.92 21.59 -5.31
C ASN A 75 6.46 21.65 -5.50
N LEU A 76 7.16 20.51 -5.46
CA LEU A 76 8.60 20.49 -5.76
C LEU A 76 8.87 20.87 -7.22
N ILE A 77 8.08 20.33 -8.15
CA ILE A 77 8.22 20.64 -9.58
C ILE A 77 8.03 22.15 -9.80
N LYS A 78 6.97 22.74 -9.24
CA LYS A 78 6.70 24.17 -9.32
C LYS A 78 7.82 25.01 -8.70
N LYS A 79 8.39 24.59 -7.56
CA LYS A 79 9.51 25.30 -6.92
C LYS A 79 10.79 25.26 -7.77
N ILE A 80 11.10 24.13 -8.38
CA ILE A 80 12.26 23.99 -9.27
C ILE A 80 12.02 24.80 -10.55
N ALA A 81 10.84 24.69 -11.17
CA ALA A 81 10.47 25.46 -12.36
C ALA A 81 10.59 26.97 -12.11
N LYS A 82 10.07 27.48 -10.98
CA LYS A 82 10.24 28.89 -10.60
C LYS A 82 11.69 29.29 -10.34
N ALA A 83 12.52 28.38 -9.87
CA ALA A 83 13.93 28.67 -9.59
C ALA A 83 14.74 28.85 -10.87
N ILE A 84 14.35 28.17 -11.96
CA ILE A 84 15.03 28.24 -13.26
C ILE A 84 14.39 29.24 -14.23
N ASP A 85 13.18 29.73 -13.93
CA ASP A 85 12.46 30.78 -14.67
C ASP A 85 13.02 32.18 -14.35
N THR A 86 14.34 32.30 -14.42
CA THR A 86 15.10 33.54 -14.20
C THR A 86 16.20 33.64 -15.24
N PRO A 87 16.58 34.86 -15.69
CA PRO A 87 17.54 35.04 -16.79
C PRO A 87 18.91 34.41 -16.54
N ASN A 88 19.32 34.27 -15.27
CA ASN A 88 20.50 33.51 -14.85
C ASN A 88 20.06 32.40 -13.88
N PRO A 89 19.70 31.21 -14.37
CA PRO A 89 19.21 30.14 -13.51
C PRO A 89 20.33 29.63 -12.59
N PRO A 90 20.03 29.39 -11.30
CA PRO A 90 20.98 28.83 -10.35
C PRO A 90 21.37 27.40 -10.72
N THR A 91 22.55 26.98 -10.30
CA THR A 91 23.02 25.62 -10.57
C THR A 91 22.17 24.56 -9.87
N GLN A 92 22.18 23.32 -10.36
CA GLN A 92 21.46 22.21 -9.72
C GLN A 92 21.85 22.04 -8.24
N ARG A 93 23.12 22.30 -7.91
CA ARG A 93 23.65 22.27 -6.55
C ARG A 93 23.06 23.39 -5.69
N GLU A 94 22.97 24.60 -6.22
CA GLU A 94 22.34 25.73 -5.52
C GLU A 94 20.85 25.49 -5.27
N ILE A 95 20.12 24.97 -6.27
CA ILE A 95 18.71 24.60 -6.13
C ILE A 95 18.55 23.51 -5.05
N SER A 96 19.43 22.50 -5.08
CA SER A 96 19.49 21.43 -4.09
C SER A 96 19.69 21.98 -2.67
N CYS A 97 20.66 22.88 -2.47
CA CYS A 97 20.90 23.53 -1.19
C CYS A 97 19.71 24.39 -0.73
N LYS A 98 19.12 25.18 -1.64
CA LYS A 98 18.00 26.08 -1.34
C LYS A 98 16.73 25.33 -0.98
N LEU A 99 16.41 24.25 -1.70
CA LEU A 99 15.20 23.47 -1.50
C LEU A 99 15.38 22.31 -0.51
N ARG A 100 16.60 22.07 -0.02
CA ARG A 100 16.97 20.95 0.86
C ARG A 100 16.61 19.57 0.29
N PHE A 101 16.81 19.41 -1.01
CA PHE A 101 16.66 18.12 -1.70
C PHE A 101 18.00 17.67 -2.28
N SER A 102 18.15 16.35 -2.49
CA SER A 102 19.35 15.82 -3.12
C SER A 102 19.52 16.38 -4.54
N THR A 103 20.75 16.62 -4.97
CA THR A 103 21.05 17.07 -6.34
C THR A 103 20.51 16.09 -7.38
N GLY A 104 20.53 14.78 -7.09
CA GLY A 104 19.94 13.75 -7.95
C GLY A 104 18.41 13.89 -8.10
N THR A 105 17.71 14.34 -7.05
CA THR A 105 16.27 14.64 -7.12
C THR A 105 16.01 15.84 -8.04
N VAL A 106 16.81 16.90 -7.91
CA VAL A 106 16.70 18.10 -8.76
C VAL A 106 16.96 17.77 -10.22
N LEU A 107 18.06 17.05 -10.51
CA LEU A 107 18.40 16.61 -11.87
C LEU A 107 17.28 15.77 -12.48
N ARG A 108 16.72 14.82 -11.72
CA ARG A 108 15.60 14.00 -12.18
C ARG A 108 14.36 14.83 -12.49
N VAL A 109 14.04 15.85 -11.69
CA VAL A 109 12.89 16.73 -11.97
C VAL A 109 13.14 17.58 -13.22
N LEU A 110 14.35 18.11 -13.39
CA LEU A 110 14.72 18.87 -14.59
C LEU A 110 14.56 18.00 -15.84
N LYS A 111 15.13 16.78 -15.83
CA LYS A 111 15.11 15.88 -16.98
C LYS A 111 13.74 15.27 -17.26
N GLU A 112 13.09 14.69 -16.26
CA GLU A 112 11.87 13.88 -16.46
C GLU A 112 10.59 14.73 -16.47
N ASN A 113 10.57 15.88 -15.79
CA ASN A 113 9.33 16.67 -15.65
C ASN A 113 9.37 18.00 -16.40
N LEU A 114 10.55 18.62 -16.54
CA LEU A 114 10.71 19.92 -17.20
C LEU A 114 11.37 19.81 -18.58
N GLY A 115 11.87 18.61 -18.96
CA GLY A 115 12.48 18.37 -20.26
C GLY A 115 13.83 19.10 -20.46
N LEU A 116 14.50 19.46 -19.37
CA LEU A 116 15.75 20.23 -19.38
C LEU A 116 16.93 19.33 -19.01
N THR A 117 17.97 19.35 -19.85
CA THR A 117 19.23 18.62 -19.67
C THR A 117 20.41 19.55 -19.74
#